data_AF-A0A100WJ06-F1
#
_entry.id   AF-A0A100WJ06-F1
#
_cell.length_a   1.000
_cell.length_b   1.000
_cell.length_c   1.000
_cell.angle_alpha   90.00
_cell.angle_beta   90.00
_cell.angle_gamma   90.00
#
_symmetry.space_group_name_H-M   'P 1'
#
loop_
_entity.id
_entity.type
_entity.pdbx_description
1 polymer ?
#
loop_
_entity_poly.entity_id
_entity_poly.type
_entity_poly.pdbx_seq_one_letter_code
_entity_poly.pdbx_strand_id
1 'polypeptide(L)'
;MLTPLMLASTAAAVCGCSFSDDMITTIGLPASQSAGHSDGLGSIAPPAASAAGGYREHIPMSAQQQSYLDALGAAGVHPSDEMVALTIGSYVCQARAAKQNDQAVWDFVLPLVRADVREAHISSAAPPAGEVNAATSDYIRIATEQLC
;
A
#
# COMPACT_ATOMS: atom_id res chain seq x y z
N MET A 1 -45.61 -7.47 -35.37
CA MET A 1 -44.98 -6.85 -34.18
C MET A 1 -43.49 -7.19 -34.28
N LEU A 2 -42.68 -6.44 -35.06
CA LEU A 2 -41.84 -5.29 -34.62
C LEU A 2 -41.11 -5.62 -33.29
N THR A 3 -39.79 -5.70 -33.11
CA THR A 3 -38.58 -5.22 -33.83
C THR A 3 -37.37 -5.88 -33.12
N PRO A 4 -36.25 -6.24 -33.78
CA PRO A 4 -35.00 -6.59 -33.08
C PRO A 4 -34.20 -5.32 -32.75
N LEU A 5 -33.87 -5.10 -31.47
CA LEU A 5 -33.00 -4.00 -31.06
C LEU A 5 -31.55 -4.48 -31.04
N MET A 6 -30.82 -4.20 -32.12
CA MET A 6 -29.35 -4.23 -32.16
C MET A 6 -28.83 -2.99 -31.42
N LEU A 7 -28.12 -3.19 -30.30
CA LEU A 7 -27.25 -2.15 -29.75
C LEU A 7 -25.82 -2.43 -30.18
N ALA A 8 -25.33 -1.58 -31.08
CA ALA A 8 -23.92 -1.37 -31.35
C ALA A 8 -23.28 -0.68 -30.13
N SER A 9 -22.17 -1.21 -29.62
CA SER A 9 -21.28 -0.47 -28.74
C SER A 9 -19.89 -0.40 -29.36
N THR A 10 -19.47 0.84 -29.53
CA THR A 10 -18.27 1.36 -30.15
C THR A 10 -17.00 0.98 -29.37
N ALA A 11 -15.94 0.70 -30.13
CA ALA A 11 -14.59 0.45 -29.64
C ALA A 11 -14.05 1.62 -28.81
N ALA A 12 -13.48 1.31 -27.64
CA ALA A 12 -12.55 2.20 -26.94
C ALA A 12 -11.12 1.71 -27.20
N ALA A 13 -10.31 2.56 -27.81
CA ALA A 13 -8.93 2.29 -28.18
C ALA A 13 -8.06 2.08 -26.93
N VAL A 14 -7.27 1.00 -26.94
CA VAL A 14 -6.21 0.75 -25.97
C VAL A 14 -5.02 1.64 -26.36
N CYS A 15 -4.74 2.68 -25.59
CA CYS A 15 -3.44 3.33 -25.63
C CYS A 15 -2.45 2.46 -24.84
N GLY A 16 -1.73 1.59 -25.56
CA GLY A 16 -0.58 0.89 -25.01
C GLY A 16 0.60 1.86 -24.87
N CYS A 17 1.09 2.06 -23.65
CA CYS A 17 2.38 2.70 -23.44
C CYS A 17 3.46 1.71 -23.88
N SER A 18 4.16 2.04 -24.97
CA SER A 18 5.32 1.29 -25.46
C SER A 18 6.42 1.29 -24.39
N PHE A 19 6.94 0.11 -24.07
CA PHE A 19 8.27 0.01 -23.46
C PHE A 19 9.28 0.38 -24.54
N SER A 20 10.05 1.44 -24.34
CA SER A 20 11.24 1.70 -25.14
C SER A 20 12.34 0.75 -24.66
N ASP A 21 12.67 -0.20 -25.53
CA ASP A 21 13.93 -0.92 -25.55
C ASP A 21 15.03 0.07 -25.94
N ASP A 22 15.94 0.38 -25.02
CA ASP A 22 17.23 0.98 -25.38
C ASP A 22 18.33 0.04 -24.89
N MET A 23 18.80 -0.80 -25.82
CA MET A 23 20.05 -1.51 -25.69
C MET A 23 21.21 -0.53 -25.89
N ILE A 24 21.99 -0.29 -24.84
CA ILE A 24 23.42 0.00 -24.99
C ILE A 24 24.22 -0.89 -24.07
N THR A 25 24.80 -1.93 -24.67
CA THR A 25 25.97 -2.63 -24.15
C THR A 25 27.18 -1.70 -24.29
N THR A 26 27.83 -1.35 -23.19
CA THR A 26 29.27 -1.09 -23.21
C THR A 26 29.89 -1.36 -21.85
N ILE A 27 30.98 -2.10 -21.90
CA ILE A 27 31.80 -2.58 -20.78
C ILE A 27 32.75 -1.46 -20.36
N GLY A 28 32.95 -1.25 -19.05
CA GLY A 28 34.18 -0.62 -18.53
C GLY A 28 34.00 0.35 -17.36
N LEU A 29 34.31 -0.12 -16.15
CA LEU A 29 34.90 0.70 -15.07
C LEU A 29 36.44 0.60 -15.19
N PRO A 30 37.30 1.44 -14.58
CA PRO A 30 37.10 2.74 -13.90
C PRO A 30 38.07 3.84 -14.44
N ALA A 31 37.80 5.12 -14.19
CA ALA A 31 38.87 6.13 -14.09
C ALA A 31 38.37 7.41 -13.41
N SER A 32 39.08 7.76 -12.33
CA SER A 32 38.91 8.94 -11.50
C SER A 32 39.54 10.20 -12.13
N GLN A 33 39.12 11.37 -11.63
CA GLN A 33 39.79 12.70 -11.65
C GLN A 33 39.61 13.55 -12.93
N SER A 34 39.48 14.87 -12.92
CA SER A 34 39.17 15.93 -11.93
C SER A 34 39.11 17.27 -12.69
N ALA A 35 38.38 18.24 -12.11
CA ALA A 35 38.60 19.70 -12.13
C ALA A 35 37.95 20.64 -13.20
N GLY A 36 37.12 21.55 -12.66
CA GLY A 36 36.97 22.98 -13.04
C GLY A 36 35.58 23.37 -13.58
N HIS A 37 34.83 24.38 -13.11
CA HIS A 37 34.99 25.39 -12.05
C HIS A 37 33.59 25.99 -11.73
N SER A 38 33.23 26.02 -10.43
CA SER A 38 32.27 26.86 -9.65
C SER A 38 30.90 27.32 -10.23
N ASP A 39 29.79 26.92 -9.59
CA ASP A 39 29.12 27.71 -8.51
C ASP A 39 28.03 26.85 -7.80
N GLY A 40 27.91 26.97 -6.46
CA GLY A 40 26.68 26.63 -5.71
C GLY A 40 26.43 25.21 -5.14
N LEU A 41 27.12 24.86 -4.04
CA LEU A 41 26.63 24.14 -2.84
C LEU A 41 26.13 22.66 -2.92
N GLY A 42 26.91 21.75 -2.31
CA GLY A 42 26.39 20.57 -1.60
C GLY A 42 26.74 19.19 -2.15
N SER A 43 27.96 18.71 -1.87
CA SER A 43 28.34 17.30 -2.06
C SER A 43 27.54 16.41 -1.10
N ILE A 44 26.65 15.56 -1.64
CA ILE A 44 26.06 14.46 -0.88
C ILE A 44 26.83 13.20 -1.27
N ALA A 45 27.84 12.86 -0.48
CA ALA A 45 28.41 11.51 -0.48
C ALA A 45 27.30 10.51 -0.13
N PRO A 46 27.23 9.34 -0.78
CA PRO A 46 26.32 8.28 -0.33
C PRO A 46 26.71 7.87 1.10
N PRO A 47 25.75 7.76 2.04
CA PRO A 47 26.07 7.35 3.40
C PRO A 47 26.68 5.95 3.38
N ALA A 48 27.77 5.80 4.13
CA ALA A 48 28.43 4.52 4.32
C ALA A 48 27.42 3.48 4.83
N ALA A 49 27.42 2.31 4.19
CA ALA A 49 26.69 1.15 4.67
C ALA A 49 27.27 0.72 6.03
N SER A 50 26.62 1.12 7.11
CA SER A 50 26.87 0.59 8.44
C SER A 50 26.11 -0.71 8.59
N ALA A 51 26.82 -1.82 8.38
CA ALA A 51 26.36 -3.13 8.83
C ALA A 51 26.42 -3.18 10.36
N ALA A 52 25.28 -3.17 11.05
CA ALA A 52 25.14 -3.66 12.42
C ALA A 52 23.66 -3.84 12.81
N GLY A 53 23.23 -5.11 12.94
CA GLY A 53 22.19 -5.54 13.88
C GLY A 53 20.74 -5.14 13.61
N GLY A 54 19.93 -6.10 13.16
CA GLY A 54 18.46 -6.19 13.33
C GLY A 54 17.72 -4.87 13.48
N TYR A 55 17.68 -4.06 12.43
CA TYR A 55 16.96 -2.79 12.43
C TYR A 55 15.52 -3.03 11.95
N ARG A 56 14.55 -2.93 12.86
CA ARG A 56 13.21 -2.50 12.45
C ARG A 56 13.36 -0.99 12.23
N GLU A 57 13.69 -0.60 11.01
CA GLU A 57 13.75 0.80 10.59
C GLU A 57 12.42 1.46 11.00
N HIS A 58 12.45 2.31 12.03
CA HIS A 58 11.26 3.00 12.50
C HIS A 58 10.90 4.05 11.46
N ILE A 59 10.02 3.67 10.53
CA ILE A 59 9.47 4.58 9.52
C ILE A 59 8.79 5.73 10.28
N PRO A 60 9.15 7.00 10.03
CA PRO A 60 8.50 8.10 10.71
C PRO A 60 7.02 8.13 10.34
N MET A 61 6.14 7.85 11.30
CA MET A 61 4.69 7.89 11.13
C MET A 61 4.15 9.29 11.44
N SER A 62 3.09 9.70 10.73
CA SER A 62 2.35 10.92 11.07
C SER A 62 1.52 10.72 12.35
N ALA A 63 1.17 11.81 13.03
CA ALA A 63 0.31 11.74 14.22
C ALA A 63 -1.05 11.09 13.93
N GLN A 64 -1.58 11.29 12.72
CA GLN A 64 -2.86 10.71 12.30
C GLN A 64 -2.73 9.19 12.08
N GLN A 65 -1.62 8.73 11.49
CA GLN A 65 -1.32 7.31 11.32
C GLN A 65 -1.14 6.62 12.68
N GLN A 66 -0.46 7.25 13.63
CA GLN A 66 -0.31 6.72 14.98
C GLN A 66 -1.67 6.62 15.70
N SER A 67 -2.50 7.67 15.65
CA SER A 67 -3.85 7.67 16.24
C SER A 67 -4.72 6.53 15.70
N TYR A 68 -4.61 6.25 14.40
CA TYR A 68 -5.29 5.13 13.77
C TYR A 68 -4.84 3.77 14.33
N LEU A 69 -3.52 3.54 14.44
CA LEU A 69 -2.99 2.30 15.00
C LEU A 69 -3.35 2.12 16.47
N ASP A 70 -3.30 3.20 17.25
CA ASP A 70 -3.70 3.19 18.66
C ASP A 70 -5.19 2.85 18.80
N ALA A 71 -6.05 3.39 17.94
CA ALA A 71 -7.48 3.10 17.93
C ALA A 71 -7.78 1.65 17.52
N LEU A 72 -7.01 1.07 16.59
CA LEU A 72 -7.09 -0.36 16.27
C LEU A 72 -6.76 -1.21 17.50
N GLY A 73 -5.64 -0.90 18.18
CA GLY A 73 -5.24 -1.59 19.39
C GLY A 73 -6.27 -1.48 20.53
N ALA A 74 -6.86 -0.30 20.71
CA ALA A 74 -7.92 -0.06 21.69
C ALA A 74 -9.22 -0.84 21.38
N ALA A 75 -9.49 -1.11 20.10
CA ALA A 75 -10.60 -1.96 19.66
C ALA A 75 -10.28 -3.47 19.75
N GLY A 76 -9.07 -3.85 20.16
CA GLY A 76 -8.63 -5.24 20.22
C GLY A 76 -8.26 -5.84 18.85
N VAL A 77 -8.07 -5.00 17.83
CA VAL A 77 -7.51 -5.43 16.55
C VAL A 77 -5.99 -5.55 16.71
N HIS A 78 -5.46 -6.72 16.37
CA HIS A 78 -4.03 -7.02 16.41
C HIS A 78 -3.51 -7.28 15.00
N PRO A 79 -3.01 -6.23 14.30
CA PRO A 79 -2.40 -6.40 12.99
C PRO A 79 -1.17 -7.29 13.04
N SER A 80 -0.88 -7.97 11.93
CA SER A 80 0.38 -8.71 11.75
C SER A 80 1.59 -7.77 11.73
N ASP A 81 1.42 -6.58 11.15
CA ASP A 81 2.39 -5.49 11.15
C ASP A 81 1.68 -4.13 11.00
N GLU A 82 2.27 -3.08 11.59
CA GLU A 82 1.75 -1.71 11.52
C GLU A 82 1.63 -1.20 10.08
N MET A 83 2.59 -1.52 9.21
CA MET A 83 2.54 -1.12 7.80
C MET A 83 1.43 -1.82 7.03
N VAL A 84 1.12 -3.08 7.38
CA VAL A 84 -0.04 -3.80 6.82
C VAL A 84 -1.33 -3.10 7.22
N ALA A 85 -1.48 -2.75 8.50
CA ALA A 85 -2.64 -2.01 8.98
C ALA A 85 -2.83 -0.66 8.27
N LEU A 86 -1.74 0.13 8.14
CA LEU A 86 -1.77 1.42 7.44
C LEU A 86 -2.12 1.25 5.95
N THR A 87 -1.66 0.18 5.31
CA THR A 87 -2.02 -0.15 3.93
C THR A 87 -3.51 -0.47 3.80
N ILE A 88 -4.05 -1.30 4.70
CA ILE A 88 -5.49 -1.61 4.74
C ILE A 88 -6.31 -0.34 4.96
N GLY A 89 -5.94 0.48 5.94
CA GLY A 89 -6.61 1.77 6.20
C GLY A 89 -6.57 2.72 5.00
N SER A 90 -5.45 2.78 4.29
CA SER A 90 -5.33 3.58 3.07
C SER A 90 -6.30 3.12 1.97
N TYR A 91 -6.49 1.81 1.80
CA TYR A 91 -7.47 1.29 0.85
C TYR A 91 -8.91 1.63 1.23
N VAL A 92 -9.25 1.59 2.53
CA VAL A 92 -10.56 2.06 3.00
C VAL A 92 -10.77 3.51 2.57
N CYS A 93 -9.81 4.39 2.82
CA CYS A 93 -9.94 5.80 2.47
C CYS A 93 -10.05 6.04 0.97
N GLN A 94 -9.29 5.32 0.15
CA GLN A 94 -9.42 5.39 -1.30
C GLN A 94 -10.84 4.96 -1.76
N ALA A 95 -11.38 3.87 -1.21
CA ALA A 95 -12.72 3.40 -1.55
C ALA A 95 -13.80 4.39 -1.10
N ARG A 96 -13.65 5.02 0.07
CA ARG A 96 -14.54 6.09 0.56
C ARG A 96 -14.47 7.34 -0.31
N ALA A 97 -13.27 7.78 -0.69
CA ALA A 97 -13.07 8.91 -1.61
C ALA A 97 -13.70 8.64 -2.98
N ALA A 98 -13.66 7.39 -3.45
CA ALA A 98 -14.32 6.92 -4.67
C ALA A 98 -15.85 6.75 -4.54
N LYS A 99 -16.44 7.08 -3.37
CA LYS A 99 -17.87 6.94 -3.07
C LYS A 99 -18.42 5.52 -3.26
N GLN A 100 -17.57 4.51 -3.04
CA GLN A 100 -18.03 3.13 -2.99
C GLN A 100 -19.05 2.95 -1.86
N ASN A 101 -20.07 2.13 -2.10
CA ASN A 101 -21.03 1.78 -1.05
C ASN A 101 -20.38 0.86 0.00
N ASP A 102 -21.02 0.72 1.16
CA ASP A 102 -20.47 -0.05 2.29
C ASP A 102 -20.15 -1.51 1.94
N GLN A 103 -21.00 -2.14 1.12
CA GLN A 103 -20.77 -3.53 0.70
C GLN A 103 -19.53 -3.65 -0.19
N ALA A 104 -19.33 -2.71 -1.12
CA ALA A 104 -18.16 -2.68 -1.99
C ALA A 104 -16.85 -2.45 -1.20
N VAL A 105 -16.89 -1.58 -0.19
CA VAL A 105 -15.75 -1.40 0.73
C VAL A 105 -15.49 -2.70 1.51
N TRP A 106 -16.54 -3.33 2.04
CA TRP A 106 -16.43 -4.58 2.77
C TRP A 106 -15.83 -5.70 1.92
N ASP A 107 -16.35 -5.93 0.72
CA ASP A 107 -15.90 -6.99 -0.18
C ASP A 107 -14.43 -6.81 -0.61
N PHE A 108 -13.96 -5.57 -0.68
CA PHE A 108 -12.56 -5.26 -0.95
C PHE A 108 -11.64 -5.49 0.27
N VAL A 109 -12.07 -5.05 1.46
CA VAL A 109 -11.24 -5.05 2.66
C VAL A 109 -11.17 -6.42 3.33
N LEU A 110 -12.28 -7.18 3.32
CA LEU A 110 -12.40 -8.50 3.94
C LEU A 110 -11.27 -9.48 3.57
N PRO A 111 -10.89 -9.66 2.28
CA PRO A 111 -9.78 -10.57 1.94
C PRO A 111 -8.42 -10.08 2.48
N LEU A 112 -8.19 -8.76 2.57
CA LEU A 112 -6.95 -8.21 3.12
C LEU A 112 -6.85 -8.45 4.63
N VAL A 113 -7.93 -8.16 5.35
CA VAL A 113 -8.01 -8.40 6.80
C VAL A 113 -7.93 -9.88 7.14
N ARG A 114 -8.54 -10.75 6.32
CA ARG A 114 -8.38 -12.20 6.50
C ARG A 114 -6.92 -12.66 6.41
N ALA A 115 -6.15 -12.07 5.49
CA ALA A 115 -4.72 -12.36 5.37
C ALA A 115 -3.96 -11.81 6.58
N ASP A 116 -4.19 -10.55 6.95
CA ASP A 116 -3.56 -9.90 8.12
C ASP A 116 -3.81 -10.68 9.41
N VAL A 117 -5.06 -11.02 9.70
CA VAL A 117 -5.43 -11.82 10.88
C VAL A 117 -4.71 -13.16 10.83
N ARG A 118 -4.73 -13.89 9.70
CA ARG A 118 -4.03 -15.18 9.57
C ARG A 118 -2.54 -15.07 9.89
N GLU A 119 -1.86 -14.03 9.40
CA GLU A 119 -0.43 -13.84 9.65
C GLU A 119 -0.14 -13.39 11.10
N ALA A 120 -1.07 -12.69 11.74
CA ALA A 120 -0.98 -12.34 13.16
C ALA A 120 -1.16 -13.55 14.08
N HIS A 121 -1.89 -14.58 13.64
CA HIS A 121 -2.02 -15.85 14.37
C HIS A 121 -0.73 -16.66 14.28
N ILE A 122 -0.10 -16.90 15.43
CA ILE A 122 1.11 -17.74 15.55
C ILE A 122 0.81 -19.22 15.16
N SER A 123 -0.47 -19.60 15.15
CA SER A 123 -0.90 -20.96 14.80
C SER A 123 -1.19 -21.11 13.32
N SER A 124 -0.86 -22.28 12.76
CA SER A 124 -1.17 -22.63 11.35
C SER A 124 -2.68 -22.88 11.08
N ALA A 125 -3.52 -22.83 12.11
CA ALA A 125 -4.97 -22.97 11.97
C ALA A 125 -5.59 -21.70 11.34
N ALA A 126 -6.61 -21.87 10.50
CA ALA A 126 -7.33 -20.72 9.95
C ALA A 126 -8.10 -19.98 11.07
N PRO A 127 -8.04 -18.64 11.11
CA PRO A 127 -8.79 -17.86 12.09
C PRO A 127 -10.31 -18.04 11.91
N PRO A 128 -11.10 -17.99 12.99
CA PRO A 128 -12.54 -18.10 12.92
C PRO A 128 -13.15 -16.93 12.12
N ALA A 129 -14.17 -17.22 11.32
CA ALA A 129 -14.80 -16.23 10.45
C ALA A 129 -15.40 -15.03 11.22
N GLY A 130 -15.88 -15.26 12.45
CA GLY A 130 -16.41 -14.20 13.31
C GLY A 130 -15.34 -13.18 13.71
N GLU A 131 -14.11 -13.63 13.97
CA GLU A 131 -12.99 -12.74 14.28
C GLU A 131 -12.58 -11.89 13.07
N VAL A 132 -12.45 -12.54 11.90
CA VAL A 132 -12.12 -11.83 10.66
C VAL A 132 -13.18 -10.76 10.33
N ASN A 133 -14.46 -11.08 10.50
CA ASN A 133 -15.54 -10.13 10.26
C ASN A 133 -15.53 -8.98 11.26
N ALA A 134 -15.31 -9.25 12.55
CA ALA A 134 -15.20 -8.21 13.57
C ALA A 134 -14.02 -7.27 13.26
N ALA A 135 -12.83 -7.83 13.01
CA ALA A 135 -11.65 -7.06 12.61
C ALA A 135 -11.91 -6.24 11.33
N THR A 136 -12.60 -6.80 10.34
CA THR A 136 -12.95 -6.09 9.09
C THR A 136 -13.84 -4.88 9.37
N SER A 137 -14.86 -5.05 10.22
CA SER A 137 -15.73 -3.96 10.65
C SER A 137 -14.94 -2.85 11.35
N ASP A 138 -14.04 -3.21 12.26
CA ASP A 138 -13.23 -2.25 13.01
C ASP A 138 -12.21 -1.53 12.13
N TYR A 139 -11.52 -2.25 11.23
CA TYR A 139 -10.63 -1.66 10.22
C TYR A 139 -11.36 -0.60 9.39
N ILE A 140 -12.56 -0.91 8.88
CA ILE A 140 -13.34 0.01 8.05
C ILE A 140 -13.80 1.22 8.87
N ARG A 141 -14.36 0.99 10.06
CA ARG A 141 -14.87 2.07 10.94
C ARG A 141 -13.75 3.01 11.36
N ILE A 142 -12.69 2.49 11.95
CA ILE A 142 -11.60 3.29 12.52
C ILE A 142 -10.82 4.02 11.43
N ALA A 143 -10.57 3.39 10.27
CA ALA A 143 -9.94 4.10 9.16
C ALA A 143 -10.82 5.25 8.67
N THR A 144 -12.13 5.04 8.54
CA THR A 144 -13.07 6.10 8.13
C THR A 144 -13.09 7.27 9.12
N GLU A 145 -13.02 6.99 10.42
CA GLU A 145 -13.07 8.02 11.48
C GLU A 145 -11.74 8.78 11.63
N GLN A 146 -10.60 8.11 11.45
CA GLN A 146 -9.29 8.64 11.84
C GLN A 146 -8.37 8.95 10.66
N LEU A 147 -8.54 8.33 9.49
CA LEU A 147 -7.60 8.43 8.36
C LEU A 147 -8.10 9.19 7.12
N CYS A 148 -9.42 9.24 6.84
CA CYS A 148 -9.92 9.48 5.47
C CYS A 148 -10.24 10.94 5.05
#